data_AF-A0A395YAF7-F1
#
_entry.id   AF-A0A395YAF7-F1
#
_cell.length_a   1.000
_cell.length_b   1.000
_cell.length_c   1.000
_cell.angle_alpha   90.00
_cell.angle_beta   90.00
_cell.angle_gamma   90.00
#
_symmetry.space_group_name_H-M   'P 1'
#
loop_
_entity.id
_entity.type
_entity.pdbx_description
1 polymer ?
#
loop_
_entity_poly.entity_id
_entity_poly.type
_entity_poly.pdbx_seq_one_letter_code
_entity_poly.pdbx_strand_id
1 'polypeptide(L)'
;MKRNYKIYKNEGKLAKIRTMELNGMFTVEMAYIVPFILMIFFLSIMGIFYYHDKALTAAAAHETAAIAGTKVREKDEVTETVVSTIFEERIRGKCIVFGNPSVNAKVNKDQITVTADATKGRMKLSVAESSSITKPEEKIRSYRKLGLKRY
;
A
#
# COMPACT_ATOMS: atom_id res chain seq x y z
N MET A 1 -67.81 -26.76 -23.73
CA MET A 1 -66.80 -25.71 -24.02
C MET A 1 -66.31 -24.91 -22.79
N LYS A 2 -67.17 -24.49 -21.85
CA LYS A 2 -66.78 -23.62 -20.70
C LYS A 2 -65.86 -24.26 -19.63
N ARG A 3 -65.81 -25.59 -19.52
CA ARG A 3 -65.01 -26.31 -18.50
C ARG A 3 -63.50 -26.19 -18.78
N ASN A 4 -63.10 -26.41 -20.04
CA ASN A 4 -61.71 -26.29 -20.47
C ASN A 4 -61.19 -24.86 -20.30
N TYR A 5 -62.00 -23.84 -20.62
CA TYR A 5 -61.64 -22.42 -20.40
C TYR A 5 -61.31 -22.10 -18.93
N LYS A 6 -62.06 -22.66 -17.96
CA LYS A 6 -61.77 -22.46 -16.54
C LYS A 6 -60.45 -23.12 -16.10
N ILE A 7 -60.12 -24.28 -16.67
CA ILE A 7 -58.89 -25.01 -16.37
C ILE A 7 -57.68 -24.20 -16.88
N TYR A 8 -57.67 -23.80 -18.15
CA TYR A 8 -56.60 -22.97 -18.71
C TYR A 8 -56.42 -21.63 -17.99
N LYS A 9 -57.52 -21.00 -17.56
CA LYS A 9 -57.47 -19.76 -16.78
C LYS A 9 -56.87 -19.95 -15.38
N ASN A 10 -57.09 -21.10 -14.76
CA ASN A 10 -56.51 -21.42 -13.46
C ASN A 10 -55.02 -21.78 -13.57
N GLU A 11 -54.64 -22.54 -14.59
CA GLU A 11 -53.23 -22.86 -14.86
C GLU A 11 -52.40 -21.61 -15.16
N GLY A 12 -52.94 -20.70 -15.98
CA GLY A 12 -52.29 -19.40 -16.24
C GLY A 12 -52.15 -18.52 -14.99
N LYS A 13 -53.11 -18.57 -14.07
CA LYS A 13 -53.00 -17.88 -12.76
C LYS A 13 -51.95 -18.53 -11.87
N LEU A 14 -51.91 -19.86 -11.79
CA LEU A 14 -50.93 -20.60 -10.99
C LEU A 14 -49.50 -20.35 -11.48
N ALA A 15 -49.30 -20.39 -12.80
CA ALA A 15 -48.01 -20.10 -13.43
C ALA A 15 -47.55 -18.67 -13.09
N LYS A 16 -48.45 -17.68 -13.13
CA LYS A 16 -48.14 -16.30 -12.77
C LYS A 16 -47.78 -16.12 -11.30
N ILE A 17 -48.45 -16.82 -10.38
CA ILE A 17 -48.11 -16.78 -8.95
C ILE A 17 -46.72 -17.39 -8.72
N ARG A 18 -46.47 -18.56 -9.32
CA ARG A 18 -45.16 -19.24 -9.22
C ARG A 18 -44.02 -18.39 -9.77
N THR A 19 -44.20 -17.70 -10.90
CA THR A 19 -43.16 -16.81 -11.42
C THR A 19 -42.95 -15.57 -10.55
N MET A 20 -44.01 -15.03 -9.94
CA MET A 20 -43.88 -13.94 -8.96
C MET A 20 -43.14 -14.39 -7.68
N GLU A 21 -43.41 -15.60 -7.18
CA GLU A 21 -42.69 -16.19 -6.04
C GLU A 21 -41.20 -16.43 -6.37
N LEU A 22 -40.89 -16.98 -7.55
CA LEU A 22 -39.51 -17.15 -8.03
C LEU A 22 -38.77 -15.83 -8.16
N ASN A 23 -39.42 -14.79 -8.71
CA ASN A 23 -38.82 -13.46 -8.84
C ASN A 23 -38.60 -12.79 -7.47
N GLY A 24 -39.52 -13.01 -6.52
CA GLY A 24 -39.38 -12.55 -5.14
C GLY A 24 -38.19 -13.22 -4.44
N MET A 25 -38.06 -14.54 -4.58
CA MET A 25 -36.94 -15.32 -4.03
C MET A 25 -35.59 -14.87 -4.61
N PHE A 26 -35.52 -14.66 -5.93
CA PHE A 26 -34.31 -14.17 -6.60
C PHE A 26 -33.93 -12.76 -6.13
N THR A 27 -34.92 -11.88 -5.89
CA THR A 27 -34.66 -10.52 -5.38
C THR A 27 -34.08 -10.56 -3.96
N VAL A 28 -34.57 -11.46 -3.10
CA VAL A 28 -34.07 -11.64 -1.73
C VAL A 28 -32.66 -12.24 -1.74
N GLU A 29 -32.38 -13.24 -2.57
CA GLU A 29 -31.04 -13.82 -2.70
C GLU A 29 -30.02 -12.79 -3.23
N MET A 30 -30.39 -12.01 -4.24
CA MET A 30 -29.53 -10.96 -4.79
C MET A 30 -29.27 -9.82 -3.81
N ALA A 31 -30.19 -9.54 -2.89
CA ALA A 31 -29.99 -8.55 -1.83
C ALA A 31 -28.82 -8.89 -0.90
N TYR A 32 -28.42 -10.15 -0.80
CA TYR A 32 -27.23 -10.58 -0.05
C TYR A 32 -25.99 -10.78 -0.94
N ILE A 33 -26.18 -11.30 -2.16
CA ILE A 33 -25.05 -11.58 -3.08
C ILE A 33 -24.41 -10.28 -3.58
N VAL A 34 -25.21 -9.28 -3.95
CA VAL A 34 -24.71 -8.00 -4.48
C VAL A 34 -23.82 -7.25 -3.48
N PRO A 35 -24.23 -7.02 -2.21
CA PRO A 35 -23.34 -6.36 -1.25
C PRO A 35 -22.08 -7.17 -0.94
N PHE A 36 -22.15 -8.50 -0.98
CA PHE A 36 -20.97 -9.35 -0.80
C PHE A 36 -19.95 -9.20 -1.94
N ILE A 37 -20.42 -9.17 -3.20
CA ILE A 37 -19.57 -8.92 -4.36
C ILE A 37 -18.94 -7.52 -4.29
N LEU A 38 -19.74 -6.50 -3.96
CA LEU A 38 -19.23 -5.14 -3.79
C LEU A 38 -18.20 -5.06 -2.66
N MET A 39 -18.42 -5.76 -1.55
CA MET A 39 -17.46 -5.83 -0.44
C MET A 39 -16.12 -6.40 -0.90
N ILE A 40 -16.12 -7.51 -1.64
CA ILE A 40 -14.89 -8.12 -2.18
C ILE A 40 -14.20 -7.16 -3.16
N PHE A 41 -14.95 -6.47 -4.01
CA PHE A 41 -14.41 -5.49 -4.95
C PHE A 41 -13.72 -4.32 -4.23
N PHE A 42 -14.37 -3.73 -3.23
CA PHE A 42 -13.77 -2.67 -2.41
C PHE A 42 -12.53 -3.15 -1.64
N LEU A 43 -12.58 -4.36 -1.07
CA LEU A 43 -11.42 -4.97 -0.40
C LEU A 43 -10.25 -5.17 -1.37
N SER A 44 -10.52 -5.59 -2.59
CA SER A 44 -9.49 -5.79 -3.63
C SER A 44 -8.82 -4.48 -4.00
N ILE A 45 -9.61 -3.41 -4.22
CA ILE A 45 -9.08 -2.07 -4.49
C ILE A 45 -8.22 -1.58 -3.32
N MET A 46 -8.69 -1.71 -2.08
CA MET A 46 -7.92 -1.33 -0.90
C MET A 46 -6.64 -2.13 -0.74
N GLY A 47 -6.66 -3.43 -1.09
CA GLY A 47 -5.47 -4.28 -1.11
C GLY A 47 -4.42 -3.80 -2.11
N ILE A 48 -4.83 -3.47 -3.34
CA ILE A 48 -3.91 -2.94 -4.36
C ILE A 48 -3.27 -1.63 -3.88
N PHE A 49 -4.08 -0.69 -3.38
CA PHE A 49 -3.56 0.56 -2.83
C PHE A 49 -2.65 0.36 -1.62
N TYR A 50 -2.94 -0.64 -0.77
CA TYR A 50 -2.07 -1.00 0.34
C TYR A 50 -0.67 -1.39 -0.13
N TYR A 51 -0.58 -2.28 -1.12
CA TYR A 51 0.72 -2.70 -1.64
C TYR A 51 1.41 -1.62 -2.46
N HIS A 52 0.66 -0.83 -3.24
CA HIS A 52 1.18 0.32 -3.97
C HIS A 52 1.83 1.32 -3.01
N ASP A 53 1.11 1.74 -1.98
CA ASP A 53 1.61 2.73 -1.02
C ASP A 53 2.76 2.17 -0.16
N LYS A 54 2.75 0.86 0.14
CA LYS A 54 3.88 0.19 0.80
C LYS A 54 5.15 0.24 -0.05
N ALA A 55 5.05 -0.10 -1.33
CA ALA A 55 6.19 -0.07 -2.25
C ALA A 55 6.71 1.37 -2.45
N LEU A 56 5.80 2.33 -2.56
CA LEU A 56 6.15 3.74 -2.72
C LEU A 56 6.86 4.31 -1.48
N THR A 57 6.36 3.97 -0.29
CA THR A 57 6.94 4.38 1.00
C THR A 57 8.31 3.74 1.22
N ALA A 58 8.47 2.46 0.86
CA ALA A 58 9.77 1.77 0.90
C ALA A 58 10.79 2.40 -0.05
N ALA A 59 10.38 2.70 -1.29
CA ALA A 59 11.25 3.36 -2.26
C ALA A 59 11.67 4.76 -1.77
N ALA A 60 10.73 5.55 -1.25
CA ALA A 60 11.02 6.86 -0.68
C ALA A 60 11.95 6.76 0.54
N ALA A 61 11.73 5.78 1.43
CA ALA A 61 12.59 5.54 2.59
C ALA A 61 14.01 5.14 2.17
N HIS A 62 14.15 4.28 1.17
CA HIS A 62 15.45 3.84 0.64
C HIS A 62 16.22 5.01 -0.02
N GLU A 63 15.56 5.81 -0.86
CA GLU A 63 16.16 7.01 -1.47
C GLU A 63 16.62 8.00 -0.39
N THR A 64 15.76 8.26 0.60
CA THR A 64 16.08 9.12 1.73
C THR A 64 17.25 8.58 2.55
N ALA A 65 17.31 7.26 2.81
CA ALA A 65 18.41 6.62 3.51
C ALA A 65 19.74 6.72 2.75
N ALA A 66 19.71 6.62 1.42
CA ALA A 66 20.90 6.78 0.57
C ALA A 66 21.44 8.22 0.61
N ILE A 67 20.55 9.22 0.50
CA ILE A 67 20.92 10.65 0.55
C ILE A 67 21.40 11.04 1.96
N ALA A 68 20.74 10.54 3.00
CA ALA A 68 21.21 10.73 4.37
C ALA A 68 22.63 10.14 4.53
N GLY A 69 22.92 8.98 3.94
CA GLY A 69 24.24 8.36 3.96
C GLY A 69 25.33 9.19 3.30
N THR A 70 25.01 9.89 2.20
CA THR A 70 25.94 10.81 1.56
C THR A 70 26.12 12.11 2.35
N LYS A 71 25.06 12.64 2.98
CA LYS A 71 25.15 13.85 3.82
C LYS A 71 25.97 13.63 5.09
N VAL A 72 25.85 12.45 5.73
CA VAL A 72 26.76 12.06 6.84
C VAL A 72 28.23 12.04 6.37
N ARG A 73 28.49 11.66 5.11
CA ARG A 73 29.86 11.61 4.55
C ARG A 73 30.45 13.00 4.32
N GLU A 74 29.63 14.00 4.00
CA GLU A 74 30.06 15.38 3.74
C GLU A 74 30.29 16.20 5.04
N LYS A 75 30.15 15.58 6.21
CA LYS A 75 30.24 16.19 7.55
C LYS A 75 29.12 17.19 7.89
N ASP A 76 28.02 17.17 7.16
CA ASP A 76 26.80 17.86 7.59
C ASP A 76 26.13 17.07 8.72
N GLU A 77 25.69 17.77 9.77
CA GLU A 77 24.86 17.17 10.83
C GLU A 77 23.53 16.73 10.21
N VAL A 78 23.31 15.42 10.15
CA VAL A 78 22.04 14.86 9.71
C VAL A 78 21.03 14.96 10.84
N THR A 79 20.32 16.08 10.88
CA THR A 79 19.17 16.29 11.78
C THR A 79 17.94 15.57 11.25
N GLU A 80 17.12 15.00 12.14
CA GLU A 80 15.86 14.30 11.80
C GLU A 80 14.93 15.14 10.90
N THR A 81 14.95 16.47 11.05
CA THR A 81 14.19 17.44 10.26
C THR A 81 14.62 17.53 8.79
N VAL A 82 15.91 17.33 8.50
CA VAL A 82 16.44 17.30 7.12
C VAL A 82 16.02 16.00 6.44
N VAL A 83 15.94 14.91 7.21
CA VAL A 83 15.53 13.60 6.67
C VAL A 83 14.03 13.57 6.40
N SER A 84 13.21 14.15 7.28
CA SER A 84 11.76 14.25 7.07
C SER A 84 11.41 15.14 5.87
N THR A 85 12.11 16.27 5.69
CA THR A 85 11.89 17.17 4.53
C THR A 85 12.24 16.53 3.19
N ILE A 86 13.37 15.81 3.10
CA ILE A 86 13.73 15.06 1.88
C ILE A 86 12.67 14.01 1.57
N PHE A 87 12.17 13.30 2.58
CA PHE A 87 11.14 12.29 2.40
C PHE A 87 9.80 12.90 1.97
N GLU A 88 9.39 14.02 2.57
CA GLU A 88 8.17 14.74 2.19
C GLU A 88 8.25 15.22 0.73
N GLU A 89 9.38 15.78 0.29
CA GLU A 89 9.58 16.16 -1.11
C GLU A 89 9.41 14.98 -2.07
N ARG A 90 9.89 13.79 -1.68
CA ARG A 90 9.81 12.58 -2.52
C ARG A 90 8.42 11.98 -2.57
N ILE A 91 7.56 12.31 -1.62
CA ILE A 91 6.18 11.85 -1.52
C ILE A 91 5.20 12.87 -2.07
N ARG A 92 5.57 14.15 -2.07
CA ARG A 92 4.77 15.27 -2.56
C ARG A 92 4.37 15.04 -4.02
N GLY A 93 3.05 15.03 -4.25
CA GLY A 93 2.47 14.83 -5.58
C GLY A 93 2.26 13.36 -5.99
N LYS A 94 2.64 12.39 -5.16
CA LYS A 94 2.30 10.97 -5.39
C LYS A 94 0.94 10.64 -4.79
N CYS A 95 0.24 9.72 -5.44
CA CYS A 95 -1.04 9.22 -4.93
C CYS A 95 -0.78 8.30 -3.73
N ILE A 96 -0.94 8.84 -2.52
CA ILE A 96 -0.87 8.08 -1.27
C ILE A 96 -2.25 8.07 -0.64
N VAL A 97 -2.84 6.88 -0.61
CA VAL A 97 -4.08 6.62 0.10
C VAL A 97 -3.87 6.78 1.60
N PHE A 98 -2.74 6.38 2.20
CA PHE A 98 -2.48 6.42 3.65
C PHE A 98 -2.32 7.82 4.31
N GLY A 99 -2.46 8.92 3.57
CA GLY A 99 -2.18 10.27 4.09
C GLY A 99 -0.68 10.52 4.23
N ASN A 100 -0.29 11.62 4.87
CA ASN A 100 1.12 11.99 5.05
C ASN A 100 1.81 10.97 5.97
N PRO A 101 2.76 10.15 5.47
CA PRO A 101 3.49 9.21 6.32
C PRO A 101 4.43 9.97 7.26
N SER A 102 4.41 9.62 8.54
CA SER A 102 5.37 10.09 9.53
C SER A 102 6.68 9.32 9.35
N VAL A 103 7.80 10.03 9.28
CA VAL A 103 9.13 9.41 9.16
C VAL A 103 9.96 9.71 10.37
N ASN A 104 10.52 8.64 10.93
CA ASN A 104 11.56 8.69 11.91
C ASN A 104 12.83 8.08 11.30
N ALA A 105 13.94 8.81 11.37
CA ALA A 105 15.21 8.38 10.80
C ALA A 105 16.22 8.12 11.93
N LYS A 106 16.64 6.87 12.08
CA LYS A 106 17.63 6.47 13.07
C LYS A 106 18.97 6.26 12.39
N VAL A 107 19.90 7.20 12.61
CA VAL A 107 21.27 7.12 12.11
C VAL A 107 22.13 6.34 13.10
N ASN A 108 22.70 5.22 12.67
CA ASN A 108 23.69 4.46 13.44
C ASN A 108 25.06 4.52 12.73
N LYS A 109 26.16 4.23 13.43
CA LYS A 109 27.54 4.51 12.97
C LYS A 109 27.90 3.88 11.61
N ASP A 110 27.27 2.74 11.26
CA ASP A 110 27.54 1.98 10.03
C ASP A 110 26.28 1.79 9.13
N GLN A 111 25.10 2.18 9.60
CA GLN A 111 23.82 2.00 8.89
C GLN A 111 22.82 3.11 9.23
N ILE A 112 22.07 3.58 8.22
CA ILE A 112 20.95 4.50 8.39
C ILE A 112 19.67 3.69 8.23
N THR A 113 18.90 3.59 9.30
CA THR A 113 17.58 2.95 9.28
C THR A 113 16.52 4.05 9.23
N VAL A 114 15.77 4.11 8.14
CA VAL A 114 14.63 5.01 7.97
C VAL A 114 13.36 4.19 8.21
N THR A 115 12.62 4.57 9.25
CA THR A 115 11.30 4.02 9.57
C THR A 115 10.23 5.01 9.14
N ALA A 116 9.31 4.56 8.28
CA ALA A 116 8.18 5.32 7.81
C ALA A 116 6.88 4.64 8.25
N ASP A 117 6.08 5.35 9.04
CA ASP A 117 4.80 4.90 9.57
C ASP A 117 3.68 5.75 9.00
N ALA A 118 2.65 5.10 8.43
CA ALA A 118 1.47 5.75 7.90
C ALA A 118 0.21 5.13 8.53
N THR A 119 -0.71 5.97 8.99
CA THR A 119 -1.96 5.52 9.61
C THR A 119 -3.14 6.22 8.96
N LYS A 120 -4.09 5.43 8.43
CA LYS A 120 -5.37 5.95 7.93
C LYS A 120 -6.55 5.13 8.44
N GLY A 121 -7.34 5.75 9.31
CA GLY A 121 -8.50 5.10 9.92
C GLY A 121 -8.11 3.84 10.68
N ARG A 122 -8.58 2.67 10.21
CA ARG A 122 -8.26 1.36 10.80
C ARG A 122 -7.02 0.68 10.21
N MET A 123 -6.43 1.24 9.16
CA MET A 123 -5.29 0.65 8.46
C MET A 123 -3.98 1.31 8.90
N LYS A 124 -2.98 0.49 9.24
CA LYS A 124 -1.62 0.91 9.59
C LYS A 124 -0.63 0.31 8.61
N LEU A 125 0.35 1.11 8.21
CA LEU A 125 1.46 0.72 7.37
C LEU A 125 2.74 1.14 8.09
N SER A 126 3.65 0.18 8.30
CA SER A 126 4.97 0.43 8.86
C SER A 126 5.99 -0.17 7.91
N VAL A 127 6.96 0.64 7.48
CA VAL A 127 8.03 0.25 6.58
C VAL A 127 9.34 0.71 7.19
N ALA A 128 10.26 -0.22 7.39
CA ALA A 128 11.61 0.05 7.89
C ALA A 128 12.61 -0.34 6.81
N GLU A 129 13.35 0.62 6.28
CA GLU A 129 14.40 0.40 5.29
C GLU A 129 15.75 0.83 5.86
N SER A 130 16.78 0.01 5.64
CA SER A 130 18.12 0.27 6.16
C SER A 130 19.13 0.34 5.02
N SER A 131 19.92 1.42 4.97
CA SER A 131 21.03 1.57 4.03
C SER A 131 22.36 1.50 4.79
N SER A 132 23.34 0.76 4.25
CA SER A 132 24.70 0.75 4.80
C SER A 132 25.43 2.03 4.44
N ILE A 133 26.01 2.72 5.42
CA ILE A 133 26.92 3.84 5.17
C ILE A 133 28.22 3.25 4.64
N THR A 134 28.38 3.24 3.32
CA THR A 134 29.63 2.80 2.69
C THR A 134 30.65 3.94 2.72
N LYS A 135 31.83 3.68 3.30
CA LYS A 135 32.99 4.58 3.31
C LYS A 135 34.07 4.11 2.33
N PRO A 136 33.87 4.24 1.01
CA PRO A 136 34.85 3.76 0.02
C PRO A 136 36.19 4.50 0.13
N GLU A 137 36.18 5.77 0.53
CA GLU A 137 37.39 6.60 0.62
C GLU A 137 38.34 6.17 1.74
N GLU A 138 37.83 5.80 2.92
CA GLU A 138 38.66 5.24 4.01
C GLU A 138 39.29 3.92 3.59
N LYS A 139 38.54 3.09 2.86
CA LYS A 139 39.02 1.80 2.35
C LYS A 139 40.08 1.98 1.25
N ILE A 140 39.91 2.94 0.35
CA ILE A 140 40.93 3.30 -0.66
C ILE A 140 42.17 3.90 0.02
N ARG A 141 41.98 4.77 1.03
CA ARG A 141 43.06 5.37 1.80
C ARG A 141 43.82 4.33 2.63
N SER A 142 43.15 3.29 3.16
CA SER A 142 43.82 2.18 3.85
C SER A 142 44.62 1.32 2.88
N TYR A 143 44.12 1.03 1.67
CA TYR A 143 44.92 0.35 0.65
C TYR A 143 46.15 1.16 0.24
N ARG A 144 46.02 2.49 0.13
CA ARG A 144 47.17 3.38 -0.15
C ARG A 144 48.17 3.41 1.02
N LYS A 145 47.72 3.38 2.28
CA LYS A 145 48.59 3.29 3.47
C LYS A 145 49.28 1.94 3.62
N LEU A 146 48.64 0.86 3.16
CA LEU A 146 49.15 -0.52 3.19
C LEU A 146 49.98 -0.87 1.93
N GLY A 147 50.20 0.08 1.01
CA GLY A 147 51.00 -0.13 -0.20
C GLY A 147 50.40 -1.10 -1.23
N LEU A 148 49.16 -1.55 -1.06
CA LEU A 148 48.50 -2.49 -1.94
C LEU A 148 47.95 -1.76 -3.18
N LYS A 149 48.69 -1.83 -4.29
CA LYS A 149 48.19 -1.49 -5.64
C LYS A 149 47.16 -2.54 -6.07
N ARG A 150 45.97 -2.10 -6.49
CA ARG A 150 44.99 -2.96 -7.15
C ARG A 150 45.54 -3.39 -8.52
N TYR A 151 45.62 -4.70 -8.75
CA TYR A 151 45.50 -5.29 -10.08
C TYR A 151 44.02 -5.36 -10.44
#